data_AF-A0A9X1WLL0-F1
#
_entry.id   AF-A0A9X1WLL0-F1
#
_cell.length_a   1.000
_cell.length_b   1.000
_cell.length_c   1.000
_cell.angle_alpha   90.00
_cell.angle_beta   90.00
_cell.angle_gamma   90.00
#
_symmetry.space_group_name_H-M   'P 1'
#
loop_
_entity.id
_entity.type
_entity.pdbx_description
1 polymer ?
#
loop_
_entity_poly.entity_id
_entity_poly.type
_entity_poly.pdbx_seq_one_letter_code
_entity_poly.pdbx_strand_id
1 'polypeptide(L)'
;MASAVSNIWHLSHRELLVHMIFAALLGGLIGAGAILRKGSVITGLTTGASVWVVASIGLCVGAGFLFVAFLYTFFVIVSLYMLNKWEKYLMRHHK
;
A
#
# COMPACT_ATOMS: atom_id res chain seq x y z
N MET A 1 2.56 -15.92 26.90
CA MET A 1 2.57 -14.74 26.00
C MET A 1 3.60 -14.88 24.88
N ALA A 2 4.86 -15.24 25.16
CA ALA A 2 5.84 -15.56 24.09
C ALA A 2 5.49 -16.82 23.25
N SER A 3 4.74 -17.76 23.83
CA SER A 3 4.29 -18.99 23.18
C SER A 3 3.21 -18.81 22.10
N ALA A 4 2.49 -17.68 22.09
CA ALA A 4 1.54 -17.38 21.02
C ALA A 4 2.27 -17.02 19.72
N VAL A 5 3.45 -16.38 19.83
CA VAL A 5 4.25 -15.93 18.68
C VAL A 5 5.03 -17.09 18.04
N SER A 6 5.52 -18.04 18.83
CA SER A 6 6.23 -19.22 18.30
C SER A 6 5.32 -20.14 17.47
N ASN A 7 4.01 -20.17 17.77
CA ASN A 7 3.02 -20.95 17.03
C ASN A 7 2.61 -20.30 15.68
N ILE A 8 2.95 -19.02 15.47
CA ILE A 8 2.65 -18.30 14.21
C ILE A 8 3.47 -18.86 13.05
N TRP A 9 4.69 -19.33 13.33
CA TRP A 9 5.58 -19.90 12.32
C TRP A 9 5.15 -21.29 11.83
N HIS A 10 4.18 -21.92 12.51
CA HIS A 10 3.61 -23.21 12.10
C HIS A 10 2.31 -23.09 11.30
N LEU A 11 1.81 -21.88 11.06
CA LEU A 11 0.64 -21.65 10.20
C LEU A 11 1.01 -21.89 8.73
N SER A 12 0.20 -22.72 8.08
CA SER A 12 0.29 -23.09 6.65
C SER A 12 0.45 -21.85 5.76
N HIS A 13 1.26 -21.93 4.71
CA HIS A 13 1.44 -20.86 3.71
C HIS A 13 0.11 -20.27 3.20
N ARG A 14 -0.98 -21.06 3.23
CA ARG A 14 -2.32 -20.59 2.85
C ARG A 14 -2.91 -19.60 3.86
N GLU A 15 -2.62 -19.73 5.14
CA GLU A 15 -3.11 -18.81 6.17
C GLU A 15 -2.39 -17.46 6.12
N LEU A 16 -1.09 -17.45 5.79
CA LEU A 16 -0.34 -16.21 5.55
C LEU A 16 -0.93 -15.45 4.35
N LEU A 17 -1.27 -16.15 3.27
CA LEU A 17 -1.92 -15.55 2.11
C LEU A 17 -3.31 -15.00 2.46
N VAL A 18 -4.10 -15.71 3.27
CA VAL A 18 -5.43 -15.24 3.71
C VAL A 18 -5.32 -13.96 4.56
N HIS A 19 -4.38 -13.90 5.51
CA HIS A 19 -4.17 -12.69 6.31
C HIS A 19 -3.65 -11.51 5.48
N MET A 20 -2.78 -11.76 4.50
CA MET A 20 -2.32 -10.75 3.55
C MET A 20 -3.46 -10.20 2.70
N ILE A 21 -4.37 -11.06 2.22
CA ILE A 21 -5.54 -10.64 1.44
C ILE A 21 -6.50 -9.83 2.32
N PHE A 22 -6.80 -10.29 3.54
CA PHE A 22 -7.67 -9.55 4.46
C PHE A 22 -7.12 -8.16 4.76
N ALA A 23 -5.83 -8.06 5.06
CA ALA A 23 -5.22 -6.79 5.38
C ALA A 23 -5.08 -5.87 4.15
N ALA A 24 -4.89 -6.42 2.95
CA ALA A 24 -4.93 -5.65 1.71
C ALA A 24 -6.34 -5.09 1.41
N LEU A 25 -7.39 -5.87 1.68
CA LEU A 25 -8.79 -5.45 1.52
C LEU A 25 -9.17 -4.36 2.53
N LEU A 26 -8.80 -4.54 3.81
CA LEU A 26 -9.08 -3.56 4.86
C LEU A 26 -8.30 -2.25 4.64
N GLY A 27 -7.02 -2.34 4.28
CA GLY A 27 -6.20 -1.18 3.96
C GLY A 27 -6.71 -0.42 2.72
N GLY A 28 -7.21 -1.15 1.72
CA GLY A 28 -7.84 -0.56 0.53
C GLY A 28 -9.10 0.23 0.86
N LEU A 29 -9.90 -0.22 1.83
CA LEU A 29 -11.08 0.50 2.29
C LEU A 29 -10.72 1.82 2.99
N ILE A 30 -9.66 1.82 3.80
CA ILE A 30 -9.14 3.04 4.46
C ILE A 30 -8.55 4.01 3.42
N GLY A 31 -7.82 3.49 2.44
CA GLY A 31 -7.30 4.27 1.31
C GLY A 31 -8.42 4.89 0.46
N ALA A 32 -9.51 4.17 0.22
CA ALA A 32 -10.68 4.68 -0.48
C ALA A 32 -11.37 5.83 0.30
N GLY A 33 -11.34 5.79 1.63
CA GLY A 33 -11.87 6.87 2.48
C GLY A 33 -11.11 8.20 2.37
N ALA A 34 -9.87 8.18 1.88
CA ALA A 34 -9.09 9.40 1.62
C ALA A 34 -9.45 10.07 0.27
N ILE A 35 -10.27 9.43 -0.57
CA ILE A 35 -10.68 9.97 -1.86
C ILE A 35 -11.88 10.90 -1.64
N LEU A 36 -11.63 12.20 -1.75
CA LEU A 36 -12.63 13.25 -1.56
C LEU A 36 -13.08 13.80 -2.91
N ARG A 37 -14.40 13.84 -3.14
CA ARG A 37 -14.99 14.41 -4.36
C ARG A 37 -15.56 15.79 -4.08
N LYS A 38 -15.02 16.83 -4.72
CA LYS A 38 -15.56 18.19 -4.66
C LYS A 38 -16.02 18.59 -6.08
N GLY A 39 -17.32 18.43 -6.34
CA GLY A 39 -17.91 18.69 -7.66
C GLY A 39 -17.36 17.74 -8.74
N SER A 40 -16.72 18.30 -9.78
CA SER A 40 -16.13 17.54 -10.90
C SER A 40 -14.66 17.14 -10.67
N VAL A 41 -14.04 17.60 -9.57
CA VAL A 41 -12.62 17.32 -9.28
C VAL A 41 -12.52 16.28 -8.16
N ILE A 42 -11.80 15.19 -8.43
CA ILE A 42 -11.48 14.14 -7.46
C ILE A 42 -10.12 14.51 -6.84
N THR A 43 -10.07 14.70 -5.52
CA THR A 43 -8.84 15.01 -4.77
C THR A 43 -8.53 13.86 -3.81
N GLY A 44 -7.24 13.63 -3.52
CA GLY A 44 -6.83 12.61 -2.55
C GLY A 44 -6.66 11.19 -3.11
N LEU A 45 -6.75 11.00 -4.43
CA LEU A 45 -6.40 9.74 -5.10
C LEU A 45 -4.99 9.26 -4.74
N THR A 46 -4.00 10.16 -4.81
CA THR A 46 -2.59 9.85 -4.51
C THR A 46 -2.37 9.58 -3.02
N THR A 47 -3.08 10.30 -2.15
CA THR A 47 -3.04 10.10 -0.69
C THR A 47 -3.60 8.73 -0.33
N GLY A 48 -4.77 8.36 -0.85
CA GLY A 48 -5.39 7.05 -0.65
C GLY A 48 -4.51 5.89 -1.15
N ALA A 49 -3.94 6.03 -2.35
CA ALA A 49 -3.03 5.05 -2.92
C ALA A 49 -1.77 4.87 -2.04
N SER A 50 -1.17 5.97 -1.55
CA SER A 50 0.04 5.89 -0.72
C SER A 50 -0.19 5.19 0.62
N VAL A 51 -1.32 5.45 1.29
CA VAL A 51 -1.67 4.81 2.58
C VAL A 51 -1.85 3.30 2.42
N TRP A 52 -2.54 2.88 1.36
CA TRP A 52 -2.73 1.45 1.06
C TRP A 52 -1.41 0.71 0.81
N VAL A 53 -0.51 1.35 0.06
CA VAL A 53 0.79 0.77 -0.25
C VAL A 53 1.70 0.68 0.99
N VAL A 54 1.72 1.71 1.84
CA VAL A 54 2.48 1.69 3.09
C VAL A 54 1.98 0.60 4.05
N ALA A 55 0.66 0.39 4.14
CA ALA A 55 0.09 -0.71 4.93
C ALA A 55 0.53 -2.09 4.41
N SER A 56 0.56 -2.25 3.07
CA SER A 56 1.02 -3.49 2.43
C SER A 56 2.51 -3.77 2.68
N ILE A 57 3.33 -2.73 2.66
CA ILE A 57 4.77 -2.83 3.02
C ILE A 57 4.93 -3.21 4.50
N GLY A 58 4.16 -2.59 5.41
CA GLY A 58 4.20 -2.91 6.84
C GLY A 58 3.87 -4.37 7.15
N LEU A 59 2.94 -4.98 6.41
CA LEU A 59 2.63 -6.41 6.51
C LEU A 59 3.77 -7.29 6.00
N CYS A 60 4.40 -6.92 4.88
CA CYS A 60 5.56 -7.66 4.35
C CYS A 60 6.72 -7.66 5.35
N VAL A 61 6.96 -6.51 6.00
CA VAL A 61 7.95 -6.37 7.07
C VAL A 61 7.57 -7.20 8.30
N GLY A 62 6.30 -7.13 8.74
CA GLY A 62 5.78 -7.91 9.87
C GLY A 62 5.81 -9.42 9.67
N ALA A 63 5.72 -9.88 8.41
CA ALA A 63 5.84 -11.29 8.04
C ALA A 63 7.31 -11.79 7.96
N GLY A 64 8.30 -10.93 8.21
CA GLY A 64 9.72 -11.30 8.21
C GLY A 64 10.43 -11.24 6.85
N PHE A 65 9.74 -10.83 5.78
CA PHE A 65 10.31 -10.74 4.42
C PHE A 65 10.97 -9.38 4.16
N LEU A 66 12.03 -9.07 4.91
CA LEU A 66 12.72 -7.76 4.85
C LEU A 66 13.30 -7.44 3.46
N PHE A 67 13.89 -8.42 2.78
CA PHE A 67 14.50 -8.22 1.45
C PHE A 67 13.47 -7.84 0.39
N VAL A 68 12.31 -8.53 0.39
CA VAL A 68 11.19 -8.27 -0.52
C VAL A 68 10.56 -6.92 -0.22
N ALA A 69 10.36 -6.60 1.06
CA ALA A 69 9.80 -5.32 1.49
C ALA A 69 10.65 -4.12 1.04
N PHE A 70 11.99 -4.26 1.08
CA PHE A 70 12.91 -3.20 0.66
C PHE A 70 12.81 -2.94 -0.84
N LEU A 71 12.83 -4.00 -1.66
CA LEU A 71 12.67 -3.89 -3.12
C LEU A 71 11.31 -3.28 -3.49
N TYR A 72 10.26 -3.69 -2.79
CA TYR A 72 8.91 -3.17 -3.01
C TYR A 72 8.80 -1.68 -2.67
N THR A 73 9.36 -1.26 -1.54
CA THR A 73 9.40 0.16 -1.13
C THR A 73 10.11 1.02 -2.19
N PHE A 74 11.24 0.54 -2.72
CA PHE A 74 11.95 1.24 -3.78
C PHE A 74 11.10 1.40 -5.05
N PHE A 75 10.44 0.32 -5.48
CA PHE A 75 9.58 0.33 -6.68
C PHE A 75 8.40 1.30 -6.53
N VAL A 76 7.80 1.36 -5.34
CA VAL A 76 6.69 2.27 -5.01
C VAL A 76 7.13 3.72 -5.08
N ILE A 77 8.29 4.07 -4.52
CA ILE A 77 8.82 5.44 -4.56
C ILE A 77 9.05 5.88 -6.01
N VAL A 78 9.64 5.00 -6.84
CA VAL A 78 9.84 5.27 -8.26
C VAL A 78 8.51 5.50 -8.98
N SER A 79 7.50 4.66 -8.71
CA SER A 79 6.16 4.80 -9.29
C SER A 79 5.48 6.13 -8.91
N LEU A 80 5.49 6.49 -7.61
CA LEU A 80 4.95 7.77 -7.14
C LEU A 80 5.68 8.98 -7.75
N TYR A 81 7.01 8.90 -7.84
CA TYR A 81 7.81 9.95 -8.45
C TYR A 81 7.47 10.14 -9.93
N MET A 82 7.32 9.04 -10.66
CA MET A 82 6.95 9.06 -12.07
C MET A 82 5.56 9.67 -12.27
N LEU A 83 4.59 9.31 -11.42
CA LEU A 83 3.22 9.82 -11.48
C LEU A 83 3.17 11.34 -11.23
N ASN A 84 3.88 11.83 -10.21
CA ASN A 84 3.96 13.27 -9.90
C ASN A 84 4.66 14.04 -11.04
N LYS A 85 5.68 13.44 -11.66
CA LYS A 85 6.34 14.02 -12.83
C LYS A 85 5.40 14.09 -14.05
N TRP A 86 4.56 13.07 -14.25
CA TRP A 86 3.57 13.03 -15.32
C TRP A 86 2.44 14.02 -15.12
N GLU A 87 1.94 14.18 -13.89
CA GLU A 87 0.95 15.20 -13.54
C GLU A 87 1.46 16.61 -13.87
N LYS A 88 2.71 16.91 -13.53
CA LYS A 88 3.38 18.18 -13.88
C LYS A 88 3.64 18.37 -15.37
N TYR A 89 3.66 17.29 -16.15
CA TYR A 89 3.79 17.34 -17.60
C TYR A 89 2.43 17.59 -18.26
N LEU A 90 1.39 16.89 -17.81
CA LEU A 90 0.02 17.04 -18.31
C LEU A 90 -0.58 18.41 -17.98
N MET A 91 -0.38 18.94 -16.77
CA MET A 91 -0.87 20.27 -16.41
C MET A 91 -0.22 21.42 -17.20
N ARG A 92 0.95 21.18 -17.83
CA ARG A 92 1.63 22.19 -18.64
C ARG A 92 0.98 22.45 -20.00
N HIS A 93 0.12 21.54 -20.46
CA HIS A 93 -0.52 21.61 -21.78
C HIS A 93 -1.96 22.16 -21.78
N HIS A 94 -2.51 22.51 -20.61
CA HIS A 94 -3.86 23.09 -20.49
C HIS A 94 -3.83 24.59 -20.18
N LYS A 95 -2.99 25.33 -20.92
CA LYS A 95 -3.05 26.80 -21.04
C LYS A 95 -3.26 27.19 -22.50
#